data_AF-A0A8I1NX64-F1
#
_entry.id   AF-A0A8I1NX64-F1
#
_cell.length_a   1.000
_cell.length_b   1.000
_cell.length_c   1.000
_cell.angle_alpha   90.00
_cell.angle_beta   90.00
_cell.angle_gamma   90.00
#
_symmetry.space_group_name_H-M   'P 1'
#
loop_
_entity.id
_entity.type
_entity.pdbx_description
1 polymer ?
#
loop_
_entity_poly.entity_id
_entity_poly.type
_entity_poly.pdbx_seq_one_letter_code
_entity_poly.pdbx_strand_id
1 'polypeptide(L)'
;MSRGTYQDFFKAMRVRESGDNYSAVNKYGYAGAYQFGEAALIDLGYAPKDANVYDNVYSKGFTGKNGIGSIDDFLKSPAEQDAAAGAWFTLLWNRIRYYDLEFYTGQTLNGTTLTKSGMIAATHLVGTQKLIDFVKSGGTAIAADANGTSILDYLRKFADYDTPSSFVDNLEKSNRFKAGPGDDGFEGQGGTDTVIYSGKRGDYAVSFADGAVTVSAAGTGHDTLHSIERLEFSDGTLAVDLSGIAGQAYRIYQAAFARTPDAGGLTYWIKAMDGGKSLLDTAAGFVSSAEFASVYGDRPSNGAYIEKLYHNVLGRDGEAGGIAYWTSQLEGGASNAAVLAGFSESAENIAGVSHAISDGIWYV
;
A
#
# COMPACT_ATOMS: atom_id res chain seq x y z
N MET A 1 8.66 18.72 -2.01
CA MET A 1 9.25 19.49 -3.14
C MET A 1 10.62 18.89 -3.43
N SER A 2 10.96 18.70 -4.71
CA SER A 2 12.21 18.05 -5.10
C SER A 2 13.45 18.81 -4.57
N ARG A 3 14.47 18.06 -4.12
CA ARG A 3 15.78 18.59 -3.71
C ARG A 3 16.76 18.76 -4.86
N GLY A 4 16.40 18.30 -6.06
CA GLY A 4 17.23 18.39 -7.25
C GLY A 4 16.98 17.26 -8.22
N THR A 5 17.68 17.33 -9.35
CA THR A 5 17.58 16.34 -10.43
C THR A 5 18.21 15.00 -10.04
N TYR A 6 17.98 13.96 -10.87
CA TYR A 6 18.66 12.68 -10.69
C TYR A 6 20.19 12.77 -10.84
N GLN A 7 20.71 13.77 -11.57
CA GLN A 7 22.15 14.02 -11.63
C GLN A 7 22.68 14.65 -10.33
N ASP A 8 21.88 15.49 -9.68
CA ASP A 8 22.21 16.03 -8.35
C ASP A 8 22.25 14.90 -7.30
N PHE A 9 21.38 13.90 -7.43
CA PHE A 9 21.44 12.68 -6.62
C PHE A 9 22.77 11.93 -6.80
N PHE A 10 23.24 11.73 -8.04
CA PHE A 10 24.53 11.07 -8.31
C PHE A 10 25.68 11.86 -7.68
N LYS A 11 25.67 13.18 -7.87
CA LYS A 11 26.69 14.05 -7.28
C LYS A 11 26.69 13.96 -5.76
N ALA A 12 25.51 13.99 -5.13
CA ALA A 12 25.37 13.87 -3.69
C ALA A 12 25.89 12.51 -3.18
N MET A 13 25.59 11.41 -3.89
CA MET A 13 26.11 10.08 -3.60
C MET A 13 27.65 10.08 -3.66
N ARG A 14 28.25 10.53 -4.76
CA ARG A 14 29.72 10.59 -4.90
C ARG A 14 30.40 11.40 -3.79
N VAL A 15 29.85 12.57 -3.47
CA VAL A 15 30.37 13.42 -2.39
C VAL A 15 30.30 12.71 -1.05
N ARG A 16 29.22 11.97 -0.78
CA ARG A 16 29.07 11.22 0.47
C ARG A 16 29.99 10.01 0.54
N GLU A 17 30.08 9.23 -0.53
CA GLU A 17 30.79 7.96 -0.56
C GLU A 17 32.32 8.14 -0.55
N SER A 18 32.84 9.11 -1.31
CA SER A 18 34.29 9.28 -1.45
C SER A 18 34.79 10.73 -1.49
N GLY A 19 33.91 11.71 -1.27
CA GLY A 19 34.24 13.12 -1.50
C GLY A 19 34.40 13.45 -2.99
N ASP A 20 33.65 12.75 -3.87
CA ASP A 20 33.69 12.90 -5.33
C ASP A 20 35.02 12.47 -5.98
N ASN A 21 35.73 11.53 -5.34
CA ASN A 21 37.00 11.00 -5.83
C ASN A 21 36.81 9.65 -6.54
N TYR A 22 36.99 9.64 -7.87
CA TYR A 22 36.88 8.45 -8.73
C TYR A 22 38.03 7.43 -8.56
N SER A 23 39.14 7.82 -7.93
CA SER A 23 40.27 6.93 -7.68
C SER A 23 40.35 6.44 -6.23
N ALA A 24 39.32 6.72 -5.42
CA ALA A 24 39.29 6.32 -4.02
C ALA A 24 39.13 4.79 -3.87
N VAL A 25 39.89 4.20 -2.95
CA VAL A 25 39.69 2.84 -2.47
C VAL A 25 39.78 2.87 -0.96
N ASN A 26 38.74 2.41 -0.26
CA ASN A 26 38.76 2.41 1.21
C ASN A 26 39.50 1.19 1.79
N LYS A 27 39.67 1.17 3.11
CA LYS A 27 40.36 0.08 3.84
C LYS A 27 39.74 -1.31 3.68
N TYR A 28 38.51 -1.39 3.17
CA TYR A 28 37.79 -2.64 2.90
C TYR A 28 37.72 -2.99 1.40
N GLY A 29 38.44 -2.26 0.53
CA GLY A 29 38.53 -2.56 -0.90
C GLY A 29 37.38 -2.01 -1.76
N TYR A 30 36.44 -1.26 -1.20
CA TYR A 30 35.39 -0.62 -2.01
C TYR A 30 35.98 0.50 -2.87
N ALA A 31 35.58 0.55 -4.14
CA ALA A 31 36.30 1.27 -5.17
C ALA A 31 35.50 2.39 -5.84
N GLY A 32 36.20 3.46 -6.16
CA GLY A 32 35.70 4.56 -6.99
C GLY A 32 34.82 5.56 -6.25
N ALA A 33 34.21 6.45 -7.02
CA ALA A 33 33.44 7.58 -6.49
C ALA A 33 32.20 7.17 -5.71
N TYR A 34 31.67 5.98 -6.01
CA TYR A 34 30.48 5.40 -5.37
C TYR A 34 30.81 4.23 -4.45
N GLN A 35 32.10 4.00 -4.15
CA GLN A 35 32.54 2.91 -3.27
C GLN A 35 31.90 1.56 -3.64
N PHE A 36 32.04 1.14 -4.89
CA PHE A 36 31.53 -0.15 -5.36
C PHE A 36 32.25 -1.32 -4.70
N GLY A 37 31.50 -2.30 -4.22
CA GLY A 37 32.02 -3.60 -3.80
C GLY A 37 31.96 -4.64 -4.92
N GLU A 38 32.64 -5.76 -4.71
CA GLU A 38 32.71 -6.88 -5.65
C GLU A 38 31.34 -7.45 -5.99
N ALA A 39 30.48 -7.71 -5.00
CA ALA A 39 29.10 -8.17 -5.24
C ALA A 39 28.33 -7.27 -6.22
N ALA A 40 28.46 -5.94 -6.09
CA ALA A 40 27.79 -4.99 -6.98
C ALA A 40 28.39 -5.04 -8.39
N LEU A 41 29.71 -5.10 -8.52
CA LEU A 41 30.38 -5.23 -9.82
C LEU A 41 30.11 -6.59 -10.49
N ILE A 42 29.88 -7.64 -9.72
CA ILE A 42 29.41 -8.95 -10.23
C ILE A 42 27.99 -8.83 -10.78
N ASP A 43 27.06 -8.26 -10.02
CA ASP A 43 25.67 -8.05 -10.44
C ASP A 43 25.58 -7.20 -11.72
N LEU A 44 26.51 -6.24 -11.88
CA LEU A 44 26.63 -5.41 -13.07
C LEU A 44 27.42 -6.07 -14.21
N GLY A 45 28.03 -7.23 -13.99
CA GLY A 45 28.77 -8.01 -15.00
C GLY A 45 30.19 -7.53 -15.30
N TYR A 46 30.81 -6.70 -14.46
CA TYR A 46 32.23 -6.32 -14.58
C TYR A 46 33.16 -7.38 -14.02
N ALA A 47 32.72 -8.15 -13.01
CA ALA A 47 33.50 -9.22 -12.40
C ALA A 47 32.71 -10.54 -12.44
N PRO A 48 33.37 -11.69 -12.66
CA PRO A 48 32.74 -12.99 -12.49
C PRO A 48 32.62 -13.35 -11.00
N LYS A 49 31.60 -14.14 -10.66
CA LYS A 49 31.40 -14.63 -9.29
C LYS A 49 32.54 -15.55 -8.85
N ASP A 50 33.06 -15.30 -7.65
CA ASP A 50 34.05 -16.17 -7.00
C ASP A 50 33.48 -16.85 -5.74
N ALA A 51 34.37 -17.37 -4.88
CA ALA A 51 33.95 -18.07 -3.66
C ALA A 51 33.41 -17.12 -2.58
N ASN A 52 33.87 -15.87 -2.53
CA ASN A 52 33.50 -14.90 -1.51
C ASN A 52 33.32 -13.51 -2.11
N VAL A 53 32.08 -13.21 -2.51
CA VAL A 53 31.73 -11.96 -3.22
C VAL A 53 31.79 -10.68 -2.36
N TYR A 54 32.26 -10.76 -1.11
CA TYR A 54 32.22 -9.67 -0.13
C TYR A 54 33.60 -9.26 0.40
N ASP A 55 34.70 -9.90 -0.03
CA ASP A 55 36.05 -9.50 0.38
C ASP A 55 36.70 -8.44 -0.52
N ASN A 56 36.09 -8.14 -1.66
CA ASN A 56 36.52 -7.11 -2.61
C ASN A 56 37.94 -7.35 -3.14
N VAL A 57 38.34 -8.62 -3.31
CA VAL A 57 39.68 -8.96 -3.83
C VAL A 57 39.66 -9.32 -5.31
N TYR A 58 38.47 -9.51 -5.91
CA TYR A 58 38.30 -9.78 -7.34
C TYR A 58 39.15 -10.97 -7.81
N SER A 59 39.13 -12.08 -7.06
CA SER A 59 40.07 -13.20 -7.24
C SER A 59 40.02 -13.87 -8.62
N LYS A 60 38.91 -13.66 -9.35
CA LYS A 60 38.67 -14.16 -10.70
C LYS A 60 38.86 -13.10 -11.80
N GLY A 61 39.35 -11.92 -11.44
CA GLY A 61 39.60 -10.80 -12.36
C GLY A 61 38.33 -10.09 -12.82
N PHE A 62 38.39 -9.48 -14.00
CA PHE A 62 37.29 -8.75 -14.62
C PHE A 62 36.92 -9.36 -15.97
N THR A 63 35.68 -9.11 -16.42
CA THR A 63 35.12 -9.69 -17.64
C THR A 63 35.56 -8.98 -18.93
N GLY A 64 36.14 -7.78 -18.84
CA GLY A 64 36.43 -6.93 -19.99
C GLY A 64 35.23 -6.08 -20.46
N LYS A 65 34.10 -6.11 -19.72
CA LYS A 65 32.90 -5.31 -20.05
C LYS A 65 33.27 -3.84 -20.22
N ASN A 66 32.83 -3.25 -21.34
CA ASN A 66 33.07 -1.85 -21.69
C ASN A 66 34.55 -1.42 -21.64
N GLY A 67 35.48 -2.35 -21.88
CA GLY A 67 36.91 -2.07 -21.83
C GLY A 67 37.52 -2.11 -20.42
N ILE A 68 36.77 -2.53 -19.40
CA ILE A 68 37.25 -2.67 -18.03
C ILE A 68 37.80 -4.09 -17.82
N GLY A 69 39.12 -4.23 -17.94
CA GLY A 69 39.85 -5.49 -17.75
C GLY A 69 40.43 -5.68 -16.35
N SER A 70 40.36 -4.65 -15.51
CA SER A 70 40.90 -4.64 -14.15
C SER A 70 40.23 -3.57 -13.29
N ILE A 71 40.47 -3.62 -11.97
CA ILE A 71 40.03 -2.57 -11.06
C ILE A 71 40.69 -1.22 -11.37
N ASP A 72 41.95 -1.23 -11.82
CA ASP A 72 42.67 -0.03 -12.23
C ASP A 72 42.02 0.65 -13.46
N ASP A 73 41.55 -0.15 -14.42
CA ASP A 73 40.81 0.37 -15.58
C ASP A 73 39.50 1.03 -15.14
N PHE A 74 38.80 0.42 -14.16
CA PHE A 74 37.57 0.96 -13.59
C PHE A 74 37.80 2.29 -12.86
N LEU A 75 38.84 2.36 -12.01
CA LEU A 75 39.22 3.55 -11.24
C LEU A 75 39.68 4.71 -12.13
N LYS A 76 40.19 4.43 -13.34
CA LYS A 76 40.60 5.43 -14.34
C LYS A 76 39.47 5.88 -15.26
N SER A 77 38.27 5.31 -15.13
CA SER A 77 37.16 5.53 -16.05
C SER A 77 35.96 6.21 -15.37
N PRO A 78 35.98 7.53 -15.10
CA PRO A 78 34.87 8.23 -14.46
C PRO A 78 33.52 8.04 -15.14
N ALA A 79 33.48 8.14 -16.47
CA ALA A 79 32.27 7.93 -17.25
C ALA A 79 31.69 6.52 -17.05
N GLU A 80 32.55 5.52 -16.89
CA GLU A 80 32.12 4.14 -16.67
C GLU A 80 31.62 3.93 -15.24
N GLN A 81 32.21 4.58 -14.25
CA GLN A 81 31.70 4.55 -12.87
C GLN A 81 30.31 5.19 -12.77
N ASP A 82 30.09 6.31 -13.48
CA ASP A 82 28.77 6.96 -13.52
C ASP A 82 27.74 6.10 -14.26
N ALA A 83 28.12 5.47 -15.38
CA ALA A 83 27.27 4.51 -16.09
C ALA A 83 26.93 3.29 -15.21
N ALA A 84 27.92 2.74 -14.50
CA ALA A 84 27.75 1.64 -13.56
C ALA A 84 26.82 2.04 -12.40
N ALA A 85 26.93 3.27 -11.87
CA ALA A 85 26.02 3.79 -10.84
C ALA A 85 24.57 3.86 -11.32
N GLY A 86 24.34 4.36 -12.54
CA GLY A 86 22.98 4.37 -13.10
C GLY A 86 22.39 2.99 -13.30
N ALA A 87 23.19 2.04 -13.80
CA ALA A 87 22.78 0.64 -13.92
C ALA A 87 22.52 0.02 -12.54
N TRP A 88 23.35 0.32 -11.54
CA TRP A 88 23.21 -0.18 -10.18
C TRP A 88 21.95 0.33 -9.52
N PHE A 89 21.70 1.64 -9.54
CA PHE A 89 20.50 2.24 -8.94
C PHE A 89 19.22 1.73 -9.61
N THR A 90 19.24 1.48 -10.92
CA THR A 90 18.13 0.83 -11.62
C THR A 90 17.92 -0.60 -11.11
N LEU A 91 19.00 -1.36 -10.94
CA LEU A 91 18.95 -2.73 -10.39
C LEU A 91 18.43 -2.73 -8.95
N LEU A 92 18.87 -1.78 -8.12
CA LEU A 92 18.37 -1.61 -6.75
C LEU A 92 16.89 -1.27 -6.72
N TRP A 93 16.42 -0.36 -7.57
CA TRP A 93 14.98 -0.08 -7.69
C TRP A 93 14.19 -1.31 -8.10
N ASN A 94 14.69 -2.10 -9.07
CA ASN A 94 14.04 -3.36 -9.44
C ASN A 94 14.00 -4.37 -8.28
N ARG A 95 15.03 -4.41 -7.42
CA ARG A 95 15.03 -5.24 -6.20
C ARG A 95 14.02 -4.73 -5.17
N ILE A 96 13.93 -3.42 -4.95
CA ILE A 96 12.93 -2.79 -4.10
C ILE A 96 11.53 -3.22 -4.57
N ARG A 97 11.26 -3.10 -5.88
CA ARG A 97 10.00 -3.53 -6.48
C ARG A 97 9.71 -5.02 -6.37
N TYR A 98 10.72 -5.85 -6.55
CA TYR A 98 10.57 -7.30 -6.41
C TYR A 98 10.04 -7.71 -5.03
N TYR A 99 10.36 -6.92 -3.99
CA TYR A 99 9.90 -7.15 -2.62
C TYR A 99 8.69 -6.29 -2.22
N ASP A 100 7.98 -5.70 -3.18
CA ASP A 100 6.83 -4.81 -2.94
C ASP A 100 7.18 -3.67 -1.97
N LEU A 101 8.39 -3.12 -2.08
CA LEU A 101 8.81 -2.00 -1.23
C LEU A 101 8.47 -0.64 -1.84
N GLU A 102 8.22 -0.57 -3.15
CA GLU A 102 7.87 0.67 -3.85
C GLU A 102 6.62 1.34 -3.28
N PHE A 103 5.69 0.57 -2.72
CA PHE A 103 4.47 1.05 -2.06
C PHE A 103 4.75 1.88 -0.81
N TYR A 104 5.95 1.75 -0.24
CA TYR A 104 6.38 2.60 0.86
C TYR A 104 6.86 3.98 0.39
N THR A 105 6.93 4.23 -0.92
CA THR A 105 7.24 5.57 -1.44
C THR A 105 6.16 6.56 -1.02
N GLY A 106 6.57 7.65 -0.38
CA GLY A 106 5.69 8.68 0.18
C GLY A 106 5.19 8.37 1.59
N GLN A 107 5.33 7.13 2.07
CA GLN A 107 4.95 6.77 3.43
C GLN A 107 5.94 7.31 4.45
N THR A 108 5.44 7.64 5.63
CA THR A 108 6.26 8.07 6.76
C THR A 108 6.22 6.98 7.82
N LEU A 109 7.39 6.43 8.15
CA LEU A 109 7.57 5.42 9.18
C LEU A 109 8.49 5.96 10.28
N ASN A 110 8.01 5.97 11.52
CA ASN A 110 8.66 6.51 12.70
C ASN A 110 9.28 7.89 12.42
N GLY A 111 8.46 8.79 11.88
CA GLY A 111 8.84 10.16 11.50
C GLY A 111 9.82 10.27 10.31
N THR A 112 10.09 9.19 9.58
CA THR A 112 10.96 9.22 8.40
C THR A 112 10.16 8.93 7.13
N THR A 113 10.00 9.95 6.29
CA THR A 113 9.39 9.80 4.97
C THR A 113 10.32 9.03 4.03
N LEU A 114 9.78 7.98 3.42
CA LEU A 114 10.45 7.14 2.45
C LEU A 114 10.23 7.72 1.06
N THR A 115 11.31 7.90 0.31
CA THR A 115 11.28 8.38 -1.07
C THR A 115 12.09 7.43 -1.94
N LYS A 116 11.83 7.37 -3.24
CA LYS A 116 12.56 6.46 -4.15
C LYS A 116 14.07 6.65 -4.07
N SER A 117 14.53 7.88 -4.16
CA SER A 117 15.95 8.25 -4.07
C SER A 117 16.55 7.90 -2.71
N GLY A 118 15.84 8.18 -1.61
CA GLY A 118 16.25 7.79 -0.26
C GLY A 118 16.36 6.28 -0.09
N MET A 119 15.37 5.51 -0.56
CA MET A 119 15.34 4.04 -0.48
C MET A 119 16.43 3.38 -1.32
N ILE A 120 16.70 3.92 -2.52
CA ILE A 120 17.80 3.45 -3.37
C ILE A 120 19.14 3.70 -2.68
N ALA A 121 19.35 4.89 -2.11
CA ALA A 121 20.57 5.21 -1.36
C ALA A 121 20.73 4.31 -0.13
N ALA A 122 19.68 4.14 0.67
CA ALA A 122 19.68 3.24 1.82
C ALA A 122 20.02 1.79 1.43
N THR A 123 19.46 1.32 0.31
CA THR A 123 19.75 0.00 -0.23
C THR A 123 21.19 -0.11 -0.74
N HIS A 124 21.75 0.95 -1.32
CA HIS A 124 23.16 1.00 -1.71
C HIS A 124 24.08 0.87 -0.48
N LEU A 125 23.74 1.53 0.63
CA LEU A 125 24.55 1.52 1.86
C LEU A 125 24.52 0.16 2.58
N VAL A 126 23.32 -0.34 2.91
CA VAL A 126 23.15 -1.49 3.83
C VAL A 126 22.52 -2.72 3.16
N GLY A 127 22.20 -2.65 1.87
CA GLY A 127 21.57 -3.73 1.12
C GLY A 127 20.05 -3.80 1.29
N THR A 128 19.38 -4.50 0.36
CA THR A 128 17.90 -4.58 0.29
C THR A 128 17.30 -5.23 1.54
N GLN A 129 17.94 -6.25 2.11
CA GLN A 129 17.42 -6.94 3.29
C GLN A 129 17.27 -5.99 4.48
N LYS A 130 18.18 -5.02 4.65
CA LYS A 130 18.10 -4.06 5.75
C LYS A 130 17.00 -3.02 5.55
N LEU A 131 16.70 -2.67 4.31
CA LEU A 131 15.50 -1.88 4.01
C LEU A 131 14.22 -2.66 4.30
N ILE A 132 14.16 -3.96 3.95
CA ILE A 132 13.05 -4.85 4.29
C ILE A 132 12.85 -4.91 5.81
N ASP A 133 13.93 -5.11 6.56
CA ASP A 133 13.89 -5.16 8.03
C ASP A 133 13.36 -3.83 8.60
N PHE A 134 13.83 -2.69 8.07
CA PHE A 134 13.35 -1.36 8.46
C PHE A 134 11.85 -1.19 8.24
N VAL A 135 11.33 -1.44 7.03
CA VAL A 135 9.89 -1.25 6.75
C VAL A 135 9.00 -2.22 7.53
N LYS A 136 9.39 -3.49 7.65
CA LYS A 136 8.61 -4.51 8.37
C LYS A 136 8.52 -4.25 9.87
N SER A 137 9.49 -3.51 10.39
CA SER A 137 9.54 -3.09 11.80
C SER A 137 8.79 -1.79 12.10
N GLY A 138 8.12 -1.19 11.10
CA GLY A 138 7.52 0.14 11.25
C GLY A 138 8.58 1.24 11.49
N GLY A 139 9.75 1.12 10.88
CA GLY A 139 10.82 2.11 10.99
C GLY A 139 11.67 2.04 12.27
N THR A 140 11.70 0.91 12.99
CA THR A 140 12.46 0.73 14.23
C THR A 140 13.78 -0.04 14.07
N ALA A 141 13.91 -0.89 13.06
CA ALA A 141 15.11 -1.66 12.77
C ALA A 141 16.16 -0.78 12.04
N ILE A 142 16.98 -0.08 12.82
CA ILE A 142 17.99 0.84 12.29
C ILE A 142 19.31 0.09 12.03
N ALA A 143 19.53 -0.31 10.78
CA ALA A 143 20.81 -0.87 10.34
C ALA A 143 21.88 0.21 10.19
N ALA A 144 23.15 -0.18 10.32
CA ALA A 144 24.30 0.68 10.06
C ALA A 144 25.42 -0.08 9.33
N ASP A 145 26.27 0.66 8.59
CA ASP A 145 27.47 0.12 7.97
C ASP A 145 28.63 -0.07 9.00
N ALA A 146 29.78 -0.54 8.53
CA ALA A 146 30.97 -0.74 9.36
C ALA A 146 31.56 0.56 9.94
N ASN A 147 31.17 1.72 9.42
CA ASN A 147 31.59 3.04 9.89
C ASN A 147 30.54 3.68 10.83
N GLY A 148 29.43 2.99 11.12
CA GLY A 148 28.34 3.49 11.96
C GLY A 148 27.36 4.42 11.24
N THR A 149 27.46 4.57 9.92
CA THR A 149 26.47 5.32 9.13
C THR A 149 25.16 4.54 9.10
N SER A 150 24.07 5.17 9.54
CA SER A 150 22.79 4.51 9.66
C SER A 150 21.97 4.55 8.36
N ILE A 151 21.05 3.61 8.21
CA ILE A 151 20.04 3.61 7.15
C ILE A 151 19.22 4.91 7.16
N LEU A 152 18.91 5.46 8.35
CA LEU A 152 18.18 6.72 8.51
C LEU A 152 18.94 7.90 7.92
N ASP A 153 20.27 7.93 8.05
CA ASP A 153 21.09 8.98 7.47
C ASP A 153 20.89 9.04 5.96
N TYR A 154 20.84 7.88 5.29
CA TYR A 154 20.70 7.81 3.84
C TYR A 154 19.26 8.07 3.40
N LEU A 155 18.27 7.49 4.07
CA LEU A 155 16.86 7.76 3.80
C LEU A 155 16.56 9.26 3.85
N ARG A 156 17.11 9.98 4.83
CA ARG A 156 16.87 11.42 5.03
C ARG A 156 17.76 12.32 4.17
N LYS A 157 19.06 12.01 4.04
CA LYS A 157 20.01 12.84 3.29
C LYS A 157 19.69 12.83 1.81
N PHE A 158 19.32 11.66 1.28
CA PHE A 158 19.02 11.45 -0.13
C PHE A 158 17.53 11.45 -0.45
N ALA A 159 16.71 11.95 0.47
CA ALA A 159 15.29 12.11 0.22
C ALA A 159 15.02 13.12 -0.90
N ASP A 160 13.90 12.93 -1.60
CA ASP A 160 13.26 13.90 -2.49
C ASP A 160 14.07 14.34 -3.72
N TYR A 161 15.09 13.60 -4.17
CA TYR A 161 15.65 13.83 -5.50
C TYR A 161 14.74 13.24 -6.58
N ASP A 162 14.67 13.92 -7.73
CA ASP A 162 13.98 13.40 -8.91
C ASP A 162 14.56 12.05 -9.32
N THR A 163 13.69 11.13 -9.71
CA THR A 163 14.08 9.82 -10.26
C THR A 163 13.55 9.65 -11.68
N PRO A 164 14.18 8.81 -12.52
CA PRO A 164 13.71 8.56 -13.87
C PRO A 164 12.26 8.06 -13.90
N SER A 165 11.52 8.42 -14.95
CA SER A 165 10.14 7.94 -15.15
C SER A 165 10.04 6.42 -15.35
N SER A 166 11.15 5.75 -15.69
CA SER A 166 11.24 4.29 -15.72
C SER A 166 11.12 3.65 -14.34
N PHE A 167 11.28 4.41 -13.25
CA PHE A 167 11.06 3.94 -11.89
C PHE A 167 9.56 4.03 -11.57
N VAL A 168 8.79 3.15 -12.20
CA VAL A 168 7.33 3.07 -12.04
C VAL A 168 6.95 2.38 -10.72
N ASP A 169 5.89 2.91 -10.10
CA ASP A 169 5.20 2.30 -8.96
C ASP A 169 3.98 1.53 -9.46
N ASN A 170 3.51 0.57 -8.68
CA ASN A 170 2.22 -0.08 -8.94
C ASN A 170 1.16 0.53 -8.01
N LEU A 171 0.43 1.55 -8.44
CA LEU A 171 -0.46 2.30 -7.53
C LEU A 171 -1.83 1.63 -7.28
N GLU A 172 -2.12 0.50 -7.93
CA GLU A 172 -3.48 -0.10 -7.98
C GLU A 172 -3.61 -1.40 -7.16
N LYS A 173 -2.54 -1.83 -6.49
CA LYS A 173 -2.51 -3.09 -5.76
C LYS A 173 -2.91 -2.84 -4.30
N SER A 174 -3.72 -3.73 -3.74
CA SER A 174 -3.97 -3.79 -2.29
C SER A 174 -2.67 -3.99 -1.49
N ASN A 175 -2.39 -3.07 -0.56
CA ASN A 175 -1.17 -3.09 0.24
C ASN A 175 -1.42 -3.32 1.73
N ARG A 176 -0.35 -3.70 2.42
CA ARG A 176 -0.36 -3.99 3.85
C ARG A 176 0.82 -3.28 4.51
N PHE A 177 0.52 -2.28 5.32
CA PHE A 177 1.48 -1.45 6.03
C PHE A 177 1.49 -1.81 7.51
N LYS A 178 2.68 -1.94 8.10
CA LYS A 178 2.82 -2.15 9.54
C LYS A 178 3.00 -0.82 10.24
N ALA A 179 2.06 -0.46 11.12
CA ALA A 179 2.20 0.72 11.97
C ALA A 179 3.34 0.53 12.97
N GLY A 180 4.19 1.54 13.09
CA GLY A 180 5.32 1.59 14.01
C GLY A 180 5.02 2.44 15.24
N PRO A 181 6.04 2.75 16.05
CA PRO A 181 6.01 3.88 16.96
C PRO A 181 6.32 5.19 16.21
N GLY A 182 5.89 6.31 16.79
CA GLY A 182 6.10 7.64 16.24
C GLY A 182 4.97 8.05 15.27
N ASP A 183 4.91 9.32 14.92
CA ASP A 183 3.86 9.81 14.03
C ASP A 183 4.10 9.28 12.60
N ASP A 184 3.23 8.36 12.16
CA ASP A 184 3.30 7.72 10.86
C ASP A 184 2.31 8.34 9.85
N GLY A 185 2.61 8.16 8.56
CA GLY A 185 1.79 8.64 7.46
C GLY A 185 1.61 7.55 6.41
N PHE A 186 0.35 7.14 6.19
CA PHE A 186 -0.02 6.10 5.24
C PHE A 186 -0.95 6.64 4.15
N GLU A 187 -0.71 6.21 2.92
CA GLU A 187 -1.45 6.58 1.72
C GLU A 187 -1.67 5.30 0.92
N GLY A 188 -2.89 4.79 0.92
CA GLY A 188 -3.21 3.50 0.27
C GLY A 188 -3.23 3.58 -1.25
N GLN A 189 -3.56 4.75 -1.81
CA GLN A 189 -3.71 4.95 -3.25
C GLN A 189 -4.87 4.11 -3.82
N GLY A 190 -4.63 3.24 -4.81
CA GLY A 190 -5.62 2.36 -5.39
C GLY A 190 -5.53 0.94 -4.84
N GLY A 191 -6.66 0.25 -4.80
CA GLY A 191 -6.76 -1.10 -4.26
C GLY A 191 -7.58 -1.15 -2.97
N THR A 192 -7.24 -2.09 -2.09
CA THR A 192 -7.83 -2.19 -0.75
C THR A 192 -6.68 -2.29 0.23
N ASP A 193 -6.40 -1.20 0.92
CA ASP A 193 -5.19 -1.03 1.70
C ASP A 193 -5.45 -1.24 3.18
N THR A 194 -4.48 -1.87 3.84
CA THR A 194 -4.58 -2.24 5.25
C THR A 194 -3.42 -1.68 6.04
N VAL A 195 -3.72 -0.95 7.11
CA VAL A 195 -2.72 -0.62 8.15
C VAL A 195 -2.90 -1.56 9.34
N ILE A 196 -1.79 -2.19 9.76
CA ILE A 196 -1.79 -3.26 10.77
C ILE A 196 -1.21 -2.74 12.09
N TYR A 197 -2.09 -2.62 13.07
CA TYR A 197 -1.79 -2.29 14.46
C TYR A 197 -1.56 -3.57 15.28
N SER A 198 -0.56 -3.58 16.16
CA SER A 198 -0.19 -4.79 16.93
C SER A 198 -1.10 -5.06 18.12
N GLY A 199 -1.74 -4.03 18.68
CA GLY A 199 -2.64 -4.13 19.84
C GLY A 199 -4.07 -4.51 19.45
N LYS A 200 -4.98 -4.45 20.42
CA LYS A 200 -6.42 -4.64 20.21
C LYS A 200 -7.06 -3.34 19.78
N ARG A 201 -8.21 -3.36 19.10
CA ARG A 201 -8.93 -2.14 18.70
C ARG A 201 -9.16 -1.19 19.88
N GLY A 202 -9.49 -1.72 21.05
CA GLY A 202 -9.73 -0.92 22.27
C GLY A 202 -8.51 -0.16 22.79
N ASP A 203 -7.30 -0.50 22.35
CA ASP A 203 -6.06 0.17 22.76
C ASP A 203 -5.80 1.46 21.98
N TYR A 204 -6.57 1.71 20.90
CA TYR A 204 -6.35 2.82 19.97
C TYR A 204 -7.55 3.78 19.95
N ALA A 205 -7.28 5.08 19.93
CA ALA A 205 -8.24 6.09 19.54
C ALA A 205 -8.23 6.21 18.00
N VAL A 206 -9.41 6.12 17.39
CA VAL A 206 -9.60 6.27 15.93
C VAL A 206 -10.58 7.41 15.71
N SER A 207 -10.24 8.36 14.85
CA SER A 207 -11.09 9.49 14.50
C SER A 207 -11.10 9.73 13.00
N PHE A 208 -12.22 10.24 12.50
CA PHE A 208 -12.45 10.55 11.09
C PHE A 208 -12.59 12.07 10.96
N ALA A 209 -11.70 12.71 10.20
CA ALA A 209 -11.71 14.16 10.00
C ALA A 209 -11.10 14.53 8.65
N ASP A 210 -11.68 15.50 7.95
CA ASP A 210 -11.13 16.09 6.72
C ASP A 210 -10.73 15.08 5.62
N GLY A 211 -11.46 13.97 5.52
CA GLY A 211 -11.16 12.89 4.54
C GLY A 211 -9.97 12.01 4.92
N ALA A 212 -9.48 12.13 6.15
CA ALA A 212 -8.43 11.30 6.73
C ALA A 212 -8.97 10.48 7.91
N VAL A 213 -8.30 9.36 8.18
CA VAL A 213 -8.42 8.64 9.44
C VAL A 213 -7.18 8.94 10.26
N THR A 214 -7.37 9.27 11.53
CA THR A 214 -6.27 9.40 12.49
C THR A 214 -6.37 8.25 13.49
N VAL A 215 -5.25 7.57 13.73
CA VAL A 215 -5.14 6.52 14.74
C VAL A 215 -4.07 6.93 15.74
N SER A 216 -4.36 6.79 17.03
CA SER A 216 -3.37 7.11 18.06
C SER A 216 -3.48 6.18 19.26
N ALA A 217 -2.33 5.90 19.86
CA ALA A 217 -2.20 5.18 21.12
C ALA A 217 -0.90 5.57 21.83
N ALA A 218 -0.83 5.33 23.14
CA ALA A 218 0.39 5.54 23.90
C ALA A 218 1.51 4.65 23.33
N GLY A 219 2.59 5.27 22.84
CA GLY A 219 3.73 4.58 22.23
C GLY A 219 3.61 4.32 20.73
N THR A 220 2.43 4.50 20.11
CA THR A 220 2.27 4.46 18.65
C THR A 220 2.49 5.84 18.04
N GLY A 221 2.07 6.94 18.69
CA GLY A 221 2.11 8.27 18.08
C GLY A 221 0.74 8.65 17.50
N HIS A 222 0.72 9.64 16.61
CA HIS A 222 -0.45 10.09 15.85
C HIS A 222 -0.29 9.75 14.36
N ASP A 223 -0.90 8.65 13.95
CA ASP A 223 -0.84 8.21 12.56
C ASP A 223 -1.91 8.91 11.74
N THR A 224 -1.55 9.37 10.55
CA THR A 224 -2.49 9.95 9.57
C THR A 224 -2.61 9.04 8.36
N LEU A 225 -3.84 8.67 8.02
CA LEU A 225 -4.15 7.67 7.00
C LEU A 225 -5.07 8.29 5.95
N HIS A 226 -4.65 8.18 4.68
CA HIS A 226 -5.41 8.61 3.51
C HIS A 226 -5.61 7.43 2.57
N SER A 227 -6.80 7.34 1.96
CA SER A 227 -7.15 6.25 1.02
C SER A 227 -6.84 4.86 1.59
N ILE A 228 -7.06 4.64 2.89
CA ILE A 228 -6.92 3.33 3.55
C ILE A 228 -8.32 2.80 3.80
N GLU A 229 -8.58 1.55 3.42
CA GLU A 229 -9.89 0.91 3.57
C GLU A 229 -9.98 0.12 4.89
N ARG A 230 -8.87 -0.38 5.42
CA ARG A 230 -8.85 -1.37 6.52
C ARG A 230 -7.83 -1.01 7.61
N LEU A 231 -8.27 -1.05 8.86
CA LEU A 231 -7.40 -1.04 10.04
C LEU A 231 -7.45 -2.39 10.73
N GLU A 232 -6.38 -3.17 10.62
CA GLU A 232 -6.27 -4.50 11.21
C GLU A 232 -5.65 -4.41 12.61
N PHE A 233 -6.34 -4.99 13.59
CA PHE A 233 -5.91 -5.12 14.97
C PHE A 233 -5.79 -6.60 15.34
N SER A 234 -5.18 -6.90 16.48
CA SER A 234 -5.01 -8.28 16.96
C SER A 234 -6.31 -9.03 17.25
N ASP A 235 -7.44 -8.32 17.40
CA ASP A 235 -8.76 -8.86 17.73
C ASP A 235 -9.83 -8.66 16.66
N GLY A 236 -9.48 -8.08 15.49
CA GLY A 236 -10.40 -7.89 14.37
C GLY A 236 -9.99 -6.73 13.47
N THR A 237 -10.87 -6.37 12.55
CA THR A 237 -10.62 -5.33 11.56
C THR A 237 -11.71 -4.26 11.62
N LEU A 238 -11.30 -3.00 11.62
CA LEU A 238 -12.18 -1.86 11.39
C LEU A 238 -12.08 -1.45 9.92
N ALA A 239 -13.16 -1.64 9.17
CA ALA A 239 -13.29 -1.07 7.84
C ALA A 239 -13.70 0.40 7.93
N VAL A 240 -13.04 1.25 7.15
CA VAL A 240 -13.20 2.71 7.17
C VAL A 240 -13.64 3.30 5.82
N ASP A 241 -13.79 2.45 4.80
CA ASP A 241 -14.37 2.74 3.48
C ASP A 241 -15.91 2.78 3.56
N LEU A 242 -16.45 3.75 4.30
CA LEU A 242 -17.90 3.87 4.54
C LEU A 242 -18.72 4.11 3.26
N SER A 243 -18.09 4.69 2.23
CA SER A 243 -18.67 4.80 0.88
C SER A 243 -18.31 3.62 -0.03
N GLY A 244 -17.31 2.83 0.33
CA GLY A 244 -16.77 1.72 -0.45
C GLY A 244 -17.41 0.37 -0.10
N ILE A 245 -16.60 -0.69 -0.16
CA ILE A 245 -17.04 -2.09 -0.05
C ILE A 245 -17.73 -2.35 1.27
N ALA A 246 -17.14 -1.93 2.40
CA ALA A 246 -17.75 -2.23 3.70
C ALA A 246 -19.08 -1.48 3.91
N GLY A 247 -19.14 -0.23 3.45
CA GLY A 247 -20.39 0.53 3.42
C GLY A 247 -21.48 -0.14 2.58
N GLN A 248 -21.13 -0.60 1.38
CA GLN A 248 -22.04 -1.34 0.49
C GLN A 248 -22.54 -2.64 1.14
N ALA A 249 -21.64 -3.41 1.73
CA ALA A 249 -21.98 -4.65 2.44
C ALA A 249 -22.93 -4.38 3.61
N TYR A 250 -22.78 -3.27 4.34
CA TYR A 250 -23.72 -2.89 5.40
C TYR A 250 -25.07 -2.45 4.83
N ARG A 251 -25.06 -1.56 3.83
CA ARG A 251 -26.27 -0.97 3.24
C ARG A 251 -27.19 -1.99 2.61
N ILE A 252 -26.64 -3.07 2.04
CA ILE A 252 -27.47 -4.09 1.41
C ILE A 252 -28.27 -4.92 2.43
N TYR A 253 -27.75 -5.13 3.65
CA TYR A 253 -28.55 -5.70 4.75
C TYR A 253 -29.69 -4.78 5.15
N GLN A 254 -29.43 -3.47 5.24
CA GLN A 254 -30.47 -2.49 5.56
C GLN A 254 -31.57 -2.50 4.48
N ALA A 255 -31.19 -2.46 3.20
CA ALA A 255 -32.16 -2.46 2.11
C ALA A 255 -32.93 -3.79 1.99
N ALA A 256 -32.25 -4.93 2.16
CA ALA A 256 -32.87 -6.24 2.03
C ALA A 256 -33.76 -6.60 3.22
N PHE A 257 -33.35 -6.28 4.46
CA PHE A 257 -33.93 -6.88 5.66
C PHE A 257 -34.28 -5.86 6.76
N ALA A 258 -34.06 -4.56 6.54
CA ALA A 258 -34.33 -3.50 7.51
C ALA A 258 -33.65 -3.72 8.88
N ARG A 259 -32.44 -4.28 8.89
CA ARG A 259 -31.72 -4.61 10.12
C ARG A 259 -30.23 -4.33 10.01
N THR A 260 -29.60 -4.12 11.17
CA THR A 260 -28.16 -4.20 11.33
C THR A 260 -27.65 -5.60 10.92
N PRO A 261 -26.59 -5.69 10.09
CA PRO A 261 -25.93 -6.95 9.78
C PRO A 261 -25.51 -7.71 11.03
N ASP A 262 -25.55 -9.04 10.98
CA ASP A 262 -24.85 -9.85 11.96
C ASP A 262 -23.35 -9.89 11.62
N ALA A 263 -22.49 -10.06 12.64
CA ALA A 263 -21.04 -9.99 12.46
C ALA A 263 -20.51 -11.03 11.46
N GLY A 264 -21.04 -12.26 11.49
CA GLY A 264 -20.57 -13.35 10.62
C GLY A 264 -20.91 -13.12 9.15
N GLY A 265 -22.15 -12.73 8.86
CA GLY A 265 -22.61 -12.40 7.52
C GLY A 265 -21.91 -11.15 6.96
N LEU A 266 -21.74 -10.11 7.77
CA LEU A 266 -21.01 -8.91 7.36
C LEU A 266 -19.55 -9.21 7.04
N THR A 267 -18.84 -9.94 7.91
CA THR A 267 -17.49 -10.44 7.65
C THR A 267 -17.43 -11.16 6.30
N TYR A 268 -18.37 -12.07 6.05
CA TYR A 268 -18.38 -12.87 4.83
C TYR A 268 -18.49 -11.99 3.57
N TRP A 269 -19.45 -11.06 3.56
CA TRP A 269 -19.68 -10.21 2.38
C TRP A 269 -18.56 -9.21 2.14
N ILE A 270 -18.02 -8.58 3.20
CA ILE A 270 -16.84 -7.69 3.07
C ILE A 270 -15.67 -8.47 2.46
N LYS A 271 -15.31 -9.63 3.04
CA LYS A 271 -14.20 -10.46 2.52
C LYS A 271 -14.45 -10.93 1.08
N ALA A 272 -15.69 -11.25 0.72
CA ALA A 272 -16.02 -11.69 -0.62
C ALA A 272 -15.95 -10.56 -1.66
N MET A 273 -16.35 -9.34 -1.28
CA MET A 273 -16.25 -8.14 -2.12
C MET A 273 -14.81 -7.63 -2.23
N ASP A 274 -14.03 -7.67 -1.16
CA ASP A 274 -12.57 -7.44 -1.19
C ASP A 274 -11.87 -8.43 -2.11
N GLY A 275 -12.41 -9.65 -2.23
CA GLY A 275 -11.98 -10.68 -3.18
C GLY A 275 -12.48 -10.49 -4.62
N GLY A 276 -13.17 -9.39 -4.92
CA GLY A 276 -13.62 -9.02 -6.26
C GLY A 276 -15.08 -9.35 -6.59
N LYS A 277 -15.90 -9.80 -5.63
CA LYS A 277 -17.35 -9.89 -5.88
C LYS A 277 -17.95 -8.49 -6.03
N SER A 278 -18.80 -8.32 -7.03
CA SER A 278 -19.53 -7.07 -7.21
C SER A 278 -20.65 -6.92 -6.18
N LEU A 279 -21.15 -5.70 -6.02
CA LEU A 279 -22.40 -5.45 -5.28
C LEU A 279 -23.57 -6.24 -5.88
N LEU A 280 -23.62 -6.40 -7.20
CA LEU A 280 -24.68 -7.16 -7.87
C LEU A 280 -24.62 -8.65 -7.52
N ASP A 281 -23.42 -9.25 -7.47
CA ASP A 281 -23.24 -10.64 -7.04
C ASP A 281 -23.64 -10.82 -5.57
N THR A 282 -23.30 -9.84 -4.74
CA THR A 282 -23.69 -9.80 -3.33
C THR A 282 -25.22 -9.74 -3.22
N ALA A 283 -25.88 -8.84 -3.94
CA ALA A 283 -27.34 -8.74 -3.99
C ALA A 283 -28.00 -10.03 -4.46
N ALA A 284 -27.43 -10.72 -5.45
CA ALA A 284 -27.91 -12.03 -5.89
C ALA A 284 -27.80 -13.09 -4.78
N GLY A 285 -26.73 -13.04 -3.98
CA GLY A 285 -26.58 -13.87 -2.79
C GLY A 285 -27.67 -13.63 -1.75
N PHE A 286 -28.03 -12.36 -1.49
CA PHE A 286 -29.14 -12.02 -0.61
C PHE A 286 -30.47 -12.54 -1.15
N VAL A 287 -30.80 -12.25 -2.41
CA VAL A 287 -32.05 -12.68 -3.06
C VAL A 287 -32.21 -14.20 -3.08
N SER A 288 -31.11 -14.95 -3.16
CA SER A 288 -31.13 -16.43 -3.15
C SER A 288 -31.07 -17.04 -1.74
N SER A 289 -30.97 -16.22 -0.69
CA SER A 289 -30.85 -16.71 0.68
C SER A 289 -32.18 -17.22 1.27
N ALA A 290 -32.08 -18.13 2.23
CA ALA A 290 -33.25 -18.59 2.99
C ALA A 290 -33.93 -17.45 3.79
N GLU A 291 -33.15 -16.47 4.25
CA GLU A 291 -33.67 -15.28 4.93
C GLU A 291 -34.55 -14.46 3.99
N PHE A 292 -34.12 -14.26 2.74
CA PHE A 292 -34.93 -13.57 1.74
C PHE A 292 -36.23 -14.29 1.44
N ALA A 293 -36.21 -15.61 1.23
CA ALA A 293 -37.45 -16.39 1.08
C ALA A 293 -38.37 -16.26 2.30
N SER A 294 -37.81 -16.20 3.52
CA SER A 294 -38.59 -16.00 4.74
C SER A 294 -39.20 -14.60 4.85
N VAL A 295 -38.52 -13.55 4.37
CA VAL A 295 -38.97 -12.16 4.49
C VAL A 295 -39.93 -11.75 3.37
N TYR A 296 -39.70 -12.25 2.15
CA TYR A 296 -40.43 -11.86 0.95
C TYR A 296 -41.39 -12.94 0.43
N GLY A 297 -41.30 -14.17 0.94
CA GLY A 297 -41.99 -15.34 0.41
C GLY A 297 -41.29 -15.96 -0.80
N ASP A 298 -41.74 -17.15 -1.21
CA ASP A 298 -41.06 -17.92 -2.28
C ASP A 298 -41.08 -17.22 -3.66
N ARG A 299 -42.11 -16.42 -3.94
CA ARG A 299 -42.35 -15.75 -5.23
C ARG A 299 -43.15 -14.45 -5.03
N PRO A 300 -42.56 -13.38 -4.45
CA PRO A 300 -43.25 -12.10 -4.33
C PRO A 300 -43.63 -11.56 -5.71
N SER A 301 -44.75 -10.84 -5.79
CA SER A 301 -45.02 -10.01 -6.97
C SER A 301 -44.04 -8.84 -7.03
N ASN A 302 -43.80 -8.30 -8.23
CA ASN A 302 -42.92 -7.13 -8.41
C ASN A 302 -43.31 -5.97 -7.48
N GLY A 303 -44.61 -5.66 -7.40
CA GLY A 303 -45.13 -4.60 -6.53
C GLY A 303 -44.85 -4.87 -5.04
N ALA A 304 -45.17 -6.08 -4.56
CA ALA A 304 -44.93 -6.44 -3.15
C ALA A 304 -43.44 -6.42 -2.79
N TYR A 305 -42.57 -6.82 -3.72
CA TYR A 305 -41.12 -6.75 -3.55
C TYR A 305 -40.63 -5.30 -3.41
N ILE A 306 -41.06 -4.42 -4.32
CA ILE A 306 -40.65 -3.01 -4.34
C ILE A 306 -41.19 -2.25 -3.13
N GLU A 307 -42.46 -2.45 -2.77
CA GLU A 307 -43.06 -1.85 -1.58
C GLU A 307 -42.28 -2.22 -0.32
N LYS A 308 -41.88 -3.49 -0.18
CA LYS A 308 -41.09 -3.96 0.95
C LYS A 308 -39.69 -3.31 0.99
N LEU A 309 -39.01 -3.15 -0.15
CA LEU A 309 -37.72 -2.46 -0.21
C LEU A 309 -37.84 -0.98 0.20
N TYR A 310 -38.90 -0.29 -0.23
CA TYR A 310 -39.19 1.08 0.22
C TYR A 310 -39.39 1.16 1.73
N HIS A 311 -40.16 0.24 2.31
CA HIS A 311 -40.31 0.17 3.76
C HIS A 311 -38.99 -0.08 4.48
N ASN A 312 -38.12 -0.94 3.94
CA ASN A 312 -36.84 -1.24 4.57
C ASN A 312 -35.87 -0.05 4.55
N VAL A 313 -35.84 0.69 3.44
CA VAL A 313 -34.93 1.83 3.23
C VAL A 313 -35.47 3.12 3.87
N LEU A 314 -36.77 3.40 3.74
CA LEU A 314 -37.37 4.67 4.15
C LEU A 314 -38.18 4.60 5.45
N GLY A 315 -38.57 3.39 5.88
CA GLY A 315 -39.54 3.22 6.97
C GLY A 315 -40.96 3.65 6.62
N ARG A 316 -41.25 3.92 5.34
CA ARG A 316 -42.55 4.39 4.84
C ARG A 316 -42.83 3.87 3.43
N ASP A 317 -44.06 4.03 2.97
CA ASP A 317 -44.47 3.75 1.60
C ASP A 317 -43.64 4.59 0.60
N GLY A 318 -43.29 3.96 -0.52
CA GLY A 318 -42.70 4.63 -1.67
C GLY A 318 -43.73 5.52 -2.37
N GLU A 319 -43.26 6.62 -2.95
CA GLU A 319 -44.12 7.45 -3.79
C GLU A 319 -44.48 6.74 -5.10
N ALA A 320 -45.66 7.04 -5.63
CA ALA A 320 -46.21 6.35 -6.80
C ALA A 320 -45.27 6.38 -8.03
N GLY A 321 -44.56 7.49 -8.25
CA GLY A 321 -43.60 7.61 -9.34
C GLY A 321 -42.39 6.68 -9.19
N GLY A 322 -41.84 6.59 -7.98
CA GLY A 322 -40.72 5.71 -7.67
C GLY A 322 -41.11 4.23 -7.74
N ILE A 323 -42.30 3.86 -7.23
CA ILE A 323 -42.83 2.50 -7.36
C ILE A 323 -43.01 2.13 -8.84
N ALA A 324 -43.60 3.01 -9.64
CA ALA A 324 -43.80 2.78 -11.07
C ALA A 324 -42.46 2.62 -11.81
N TYR A 325 -41.45 3.43 -11.47
CA TYR A 325 -40.11 3.33 -12.05
C TYR A 325 -39.49 1.95 -11.81
N TRP A 326 -39.38 1.51 -10.55
CA TRP A 326 -38.76 0.22 -10.23
C TRP A 326 -39.56 -0.97 -10.77
N THR A 327 -40.89 -0.86 -10.80
CA THR A 327 -41.76 -1.90 -11.38
C THR A 327 -41.46 -2.06 -12.87
N SER A 328 -41.31 -0.94 -13.59
CA SER A 328 -40.95 -0.95 -15.01
C SER A 328 -39.56 -1.53 -15.26
N GLN A 329 -38.60 -1.38 -14.33
CA GLN A 329 -37.29 -2.01 -14.45
C GLN A 329 -37.40 -3.54 -14.39
N LEU A 330 -38.17 -4.09 -13.44
CA LEU A 330 -38.40 -5.54 -13.34
C LEU A 330 -39.17 -6.07 -14.57
N GLU A 331 -40.20 -5.36 -15.03
CA GLU A 331 -40.94 -5.72 -16.25
C GLU A 331 -40.08 -5.65 -17.51
N GLY A 332 -39.10 -4.74 -17.53
CA GLY A 332 -38.08 -4.62 -18.58
C GLY A 332 -36.97 -5.68 -18.52
N GLY A 333 -37.00 -6.59 -17.53
CA GLY A 333 -36.06 -7.70 -17.41
C GLY A 333 -34.90 -7.48 -16.44
N ALA A 334 -34.89 -6.40 -15.64
CA ALA A 334 -33.95 -6.27 -14.54
C ALA A 334 -34.19 -7.39 -13.51
N SER A 335 -33.11 -7.89 -12.90
CA SER A 335 -33.22 -8.90 -11.85
C SER A 335 -33.61 -8.27 -10.51
N ASN A 336 -34.20 -9.07 -9.62
CA ASN A 336 -34.44 -8.64 -8.23
C ASN A 336 -33.14 -8.17 -7.55
N ALA A 337 -32.00 -8.81 -7.86
CA ALA A 337 -30.70 -8.42 -7.35
C ALA A 337 -30.26 -7.04 -7.84
N ALA A 338 -30.51 -6.70 -9.11
CA ALA A 338 -30.21 -5.38 -9.64
C ALA A 338 -31.06 -4.28 -8.97
N VAL A 339 -32.34 -4.55 -8.74
CA VAL A 339 -33.22 -3.63 -8.00
C VAL A 339 -32.76 -3.48 -6.56
N LEU A 340 -32.44 -4.58 -5.86
CA LEU A 340 -31.92 -4.51 -4.48
C LEU A 340 -30.62 -3.70 -4.39
N ALA A 341 -29.67 -3.93 -5.30
CA ALA A 341 -28.43 -3.16 -5.36
C ALA A 341 -28.72 -1.66 -5.57
N GLY A 342 -29.68 -1.33 -6.43
CA GLY A 342 -30.12 0.05 -6.66
C GLY A 342 -30.73 0.70 -5.40
N PHE A 343 -31.59 -0.01 -4.66
CA PHE A 343 -32.12 0.48 -3.39
C PHE A 343 -31.03 0.63 -2.32
N SER A 344 -30.09 -0.32 -2.24
CA SER A 344 -28.96 -0.29 -1.30
C SER A 344 -28.14 0.99 -1.44
N GLU A 345 -27.89 1.44 -2.67
CA GLU A 345 -27.07 2.61 -2.97
C GLU A 345 -27.87 3.87 -3.27
N SER A 346 -29.17 3.87 -2.96
CA SER A 346 -29.99 5.08 -3.00
C SER A 346 -29.47 6.12 -2.02
N ALA A 347 -29.65 7.40 -2.35
CA ALA A 347 -29.24 8.51 -1.48
C ALA A 347 -29.91 8.42 -0.10
N GLU A 348 -31.15 7.95 -0.06
CA GLU A 348 -31.93 7.75 1.14
C GLU A 348 -31.35 6.64 2.03
N ASN A 349 -30.98 5.49 1.47
CA ASN A 349 -30.37 4.41 2.26
C ASN A 349 -28.98 4.79 2.76
N ILE A 350 -28.16 5.45 1.92
CA ILE A 350 -26.85 5.97 2.32
C ILE A 350 -27.00 6.94 3.49
N ALA A 351 -27.93 7.89 3.40
CA ALA A 351 -28.21 8.82 4.49
C ALA A 351 -28.72 8.10 5.75
N GLY A 352 -29.64 7.14 5.60
CA GLY A 352 -30.22 6.38 6.71
C GLY A 352 -29.21 5.52 7.47
N VAL A 353 -28.20 4.98 6.78
CA VAL A 353 -27.16 4.14 7.38
C VAL A 353 -25.98 4.96 7.93
N SER A 354 -25.74 6.16 7.42
CA SER A 354 -24.53 6.96 7.71
C SER A 354 -24.17 7.06 9.20
N HIS A 355 -25.14 7.33 10.07
CA HIS A 355 -24.91 7.42 11.52
C HIS A 355 -24.55 6.07 12.16
N ALA A 356 -25.08 4.95 11.64
CA ALA A 356 -24.81 3.63 12.20
C ALA A 356 -23.39 3.13 11.92
N ILE A 357 -22.71 3.71 10.93
CA ILE A 357 -21.37 3.31 10.48
C ILE A 357 -20.32 4.43 10.63
N SER A 358 -20.67 5.56 11.26
CA SER A 358 -19.80 6.75 11.33
C SER A 358 -18.48 6.50 12.06
N ASP A 359 -18.44 5.50 12.95
CA ASP A 359 -17.27 5.14 13.74
C ASP A 359 -16.43 4.02 13.08
N GLY A 360 -16.73 3.67 11.83
CA GLY A 360 -16.18 2.51 11.15
C GLY A 360 -17.06 1.27 11.30
N ILE A 361 -16.77 0.26 10.48
CA ILE A 361 -17.50 -1.00 10.43
C ILE A 361 -16.59 -2.11 10.98
N TRP A 362 -16.90 -2.58 12.19
CA TRP A 362 -16.13 -3.63 12.85
C TRP A 362 -16.53 -5.03 12.36
N TYR A 363 -15.54 -5.85 12.02
CA TYR A 363 -15.73 -7.26 11.64
C TYR A 363 -14.53 -8.13 12.04
N VAL A 364 -14.72 -9.44 12.13
CA VAL A 364 -13.72 -10.43 12.58
C VAL A 364 -13.52 -11.54 11.55
#